data_AF-A0A7W9NFD5-F1
#
_entry.id   AF-A0A7W9NFD5-F1
#
_cell.length_a   1.000
_cell.length_b   1.000
_cell.length_c   1.000
_cell.angle_alpha   90.00
_cell.angle_beta   90.00
_cell.angle_gamma   90.00
#
_symmetry.space_group_name_H-M   'P 1'
#
loop_
_entity.id
_entity.type
_entity.pdbx_description
1 polymer ?
#
loop_
_entity_poly.entity_id
_entity_poly.type
_entity_poly.pdbx_seq_one_letter_code
_entity_poly.pdbx_strand_id
1 'polypeptide(L)'
;MRSASIVGAAEFAYARSEPGMTRQVVNSVLQRADEPGEFLSYWLTVHGRTIPKPVKRGIGDAVRRLYDERALLKWDSEARGVRMGDVLNLTHPKPTESWQGALFTHALDRRYGNAAEIPAHLSVLQAREELLAWPVERRRELFAGDATPVLKRAGMTWESVAGWLQGR
;
A
#
# COMPACT_ATOMS: atom_id res chain seq x y z
N MET A 1 11.41 -7.72 -11.63
CA MET A 1 10.42 -8.64 -11.06
C MET A 1 11.08 -9.38 -9.90
N ARG A 2 10.70 -9.11 -8.63
CA ARG A 2 11.24 -9.78 -7.43
C ARG A 2 10.39 -11.00 -7.02
N SER A 3 9.71 -11.60 -7.99
CA SER A 3 8.84 -12.75 -7.81
C SER A 3 9.58 -13.95 -7.21
N ALA A 4 10.84 -14.18 -7.60
CA ALA A 4 11.61 -15.33 -7.14
C ALA A 4 11.82 -15.37 -5.61
N SER A 5 12.12 -14.23 -4.97
CA SER A 5 12.32 -14.18 -3.51
C SER A 5 11.01 -14.33 -2.74
N ILE A 6 9.92 -13.75 -3.26
CA ILE A 6 8.57 -13.86 -2.67
C ILE A 6 8.07 -15.30 -2.75
N VAL A 7 8.16 -15.91 -3.94
CA VAL A 7 7.81 -17.31 -4.18
C VAL A 7 8.68 -18.23 -3.33
N GLY A 8 9.99 -18.02 -3.30
CA GLY A 8 10.90 -18.82 -2.47
C GLY A 8 10.57 -18.74 -0.99
N ALA A 9 10.18 -17.57 -0.47
CA ALA A 9 9.74 -17.42 0.91
C ALA A 9 8.39 -18.11 1.18
N ALA A 10 7.46 -18.08 0.23
CA ALA A 10 6.19 -18.78 0.34
C ALA A 10 6.39 -20.31 0.36
N GLU A 11 7.16 -20.85 -0.58
CA GLU A 11 7.50 -22.28 -0.63
C GLU A 11 8.28 -22.72 0.61
N PHE A 12 9.26 -21.92 1.05
CA PHE A 12 9.95 -22.13 2.32
C PHE A 12 8.99 -22.18 3.50
N ALA A 13 7.99 -21.29 3.54
CA ALA A 13 7.02 -21.26 4.63
C ALA A 13 6.04 -22.44 4.57
N TYR A 14 5.68 -22.91 3.37
CA TYR A 14 4.76 -24.02 3.15
C TYR A 14 5.38 -25.38 3.46
N ALA A 15 6.61 -25.63 3.02
CA ALA A 15 7.29 -26.92 3.17
C ALA A 15 7.79 -27.22 4.59
N ARG A 16 7.72 -26.24 5.51
CA ARG A 16 8.30 -26.38 6.85
C ARG A 16 7.35 -27.01 7.84
N SER A 17 7.84 -28.07 8.49
CA SER A 17 7.17 -28.76 9.59
C SER A 17 7.55 -28.22 10.98
N GLU A 18 8.70 -27.56 11.10
CA GLU A 18 9.27 -27.12 12.39
C GLU A 18 9.02 -25.63 12.68
N PRO A 19 8.80 -25.25 13.95
CA PRO A 19 8.75 -23.84 14.37
C PRO A 19 10.00 -23.06 13.91
N GLY A 20 9.85 -21.79 13.57
CA GLY A 20 11.02 -20.93 13.36
C GLY A 20 10.85 -19.78 12.37
N MET A 21 11.94 -19.48 11.64
CA MET A 21 12.26 -18.24 10.93
C MET A 21 11.27 -17.76 9.86
N THR A 22 10.14 -18.43 9.65
CA THR A 22 9.11 -18.09 8.66
C THR A 22 8.68 -16.62 8.74
N ARG A 23 8.43 -16.11 9.96
CA ARG A 23 8.06 -14.70 10.14
C ARG A 23 9.16 -13.75 9.65
N GLN A 24 10.40 -14.05 10.02
CA GLN A 24 11.58 -13.25 9.69
C GLN A 24 11.89 -13.27 8.19
N VAL A 25 11.83 -14.45 7.56
CA VAL A 25 12.05 -14.63 6.12
C VAL A 25 10.97 -13.92 5.32
N VAL A 26 9.69 -14.10 5.68
CA VAL A 26 8.59 -13.43 4.99
C VAL A 26 8.72 -11.91 5.11
N ASN A 27 9.03 -11.37 6.30
CA ASN A 27 9.25 -9.92 6.44
C ASN A 27 10.47 -9.44 5.63
N SER A 28 11.57 -10.19 5.61
CA SER A 28 12.81 -9.75 4.97
C SER A 28 12.73 -9.72 3.45
N VAL A 29 11.94 -10.59 2.80
CA VAL A 29 11.78 -10.57 1.34
C VAL A 29 10.85 -9.46 0.84
N LEU A 30 9.97 -8.96 1.70
CA LEU A 30 9.02 -7.90 1.38
C LEU A 30 9.70 -6.52 1.55
N GLN A 31 9.94 -5.85 0.44
CA GLN A 31 10.73 -4.63 0.31
C GLN A 31 9.95 -3.46 -0.30
N ARG A 32 8.79 -3.72 -0.92
CA ARG A 32 7.90 -2.69 -1.48
C ARG A 32 6.46 -2.91 -1.05
N ALA A 33 5.67 -1.83 -1.01
CA ALA A 33 4.32 -1.89 -0.47
C ALA A 33 3.30 -2.65 -1.33
N ASP A 34 3.59 -2.95 -2.61
CA ASP A 34 2.81 -3.85 -3.45
C ASP A 34 3.07 -5.34 -3.16
N GLU A 35 4.28 -5.68 -2.71
CA GLU A 35 4.73 -7.07 -2.54
C GLU A 35 3.94 -7.86 -1.47
N PRO A 36 3.44 -7.28 -0.36
CA PRO A 36 2.51 -7.97 0.54
C PRO A 36 1.26 -8.52 -0.16
N GLY A 37 0.69 -7.75 -1.11
CA GLY A 37 -0.45 -8.18 -1.91
C GLY A 37 -0.07 -9.27 -2.90
N GLU A 38 1.09 -9.16 -3.54
CA GLU A 38 1.62 -10.19 -4.44
C GLU A 38 1.87 -11.51 -3.70
N PHE A 39 2.47 -11.46 -2.50
CA PHE A 39 2.69 -12.64 -1.66
C PHE A 39 1.37 -13.34 -1.34
N LEU A 40 0.35 -12.59 -0.92
CA LEU A 40 -0.96 -13.15 -0.60
C LEU A 40 -1.65 -13.72 -1.83
N SER A 41 -1.58 -13.03 -2.97
CA SER A 41 -2.13 -13.52 -4.23
C SER A 41 -1.50 -14.86 -4.64
N TYR A 42 -0.17 -14.97 -4.54
CA TYR A 42 0.54 -16.21 -4.77
C TYR A 42 0.08 -17.31 -3.82
N TRP A 43 0.12 -17.05 -2.50
CA TRP A 43 -0.25 -18.04 -1.49
C TRP A 43 -1.66 -18.58 -1.69
N LEU A 44 -2.63 -17.69 -1.92
CA LEU A 44 -4.03 -18.07 -2.11
C LEU A 44 -4.23 -18.93 -3.37
N THR A 45 -3.43 -18.68 -4.42
CA THR A 45 -3.50 -19.42 -5.68
C THR A 45 -2.84 -20.80 -5.56
N VAL A 46 -1.68 -20.89 -4.89
CA VAL A 46 -0.85 -22.11 -4.88
C VAL A 46 -1.10 -23.00 -3.66
N HIS A 47 -1.30 -22.42 -2.48
CA HIS A 47 -1.44 -23.15 -1.21
C HIS A 47 -2.85 -23.05 -0.60
N GLY A 48 -3.74 -22.26 -1.21
CA GLY A 48 -5.13 -22.10 -0.79
C GLY A 48 -5.35 -21.10 0.34
N ARG A 49 -6.54 -21.14 0.94
CA ARG A 49 -7.04 -20.08 1.85
C ARG A 49 -6.43 -20.10 3.25
N THR A 50 -5.85 -21.22 3.66
CA THR A 50 -5.27 -21.36 5.00
C THR A 50 -3.87 -20.76 5.01
N ILE A 51 -3.75 -19.57 5.60
CA ILE A 51 -2.47 -18.87 5.74
C ILE A 51 -1.92 -19.09 7.16
N PRO A 52 -0.75 -19.72 7.32
CA PRO A 52 -0.12 -19.95 8.62
C PRO A 52 0.11 -18.66 9.40
N LYS A 53 -0.05 -18.73 10.73
CA LYS A 53 0.13 -17.57 11.63
C LYS A 53 1.50 -16.88 11.48
N PRO A 54 2.64 -17.60 11.33
CA PRO A 54 3.94 -16.95 11.11
C PRO A 54 4.02 -16.15 9.81
N VAL A 55 3.36 -16.63 8.74
CA VAL A 55 3.28 -15.93 7.45
C VAL A 55 2.49 -14.63 7.62
N LYS A 56 1.28 -14.69 8.20
CA LYS A 56 0.47 -13.49 8.50
C LYS A 56 1.25 -12.47 9.32
N ARG A 57 2.00 -12.91 10.32
CA ARG A 57 2.84 -12.06 11.16
C ARG A 57 4.01 -11.42 10.39
N GLY A 58 4.66 -12.17 9.49
CA GLY A 58 5.76 -11.65 8.68
C GLY A 58 5.28 -10.58 7.69
N ILE A 59 4.13 -10.83 7.05
CA ILE A 59 3.48 -9.83 6.19
C ILE A 59 3.07 -8.61 7.02
N GLY A 60 2.49 -8.82 8.21
CA GLY A 60 2.10 -7.72 9.11
C GLY A 60 3.28 -6.85 9.56
N ASP A 61 4.45 -7.43 9.78
CA ASP A 61 5.68 -6.67 10.09
C ASP A 61 6.14 -5.85 8.88
N ALA A 62 6.06 -6.41 7.67
CA ALA A 62 6.38 -5.70 6.44
C ALA A 62 5.40 -4.55 6.19
N VAL A 63 4.09 -4.77 6.41
CA VAL A 63 3.05 -3.73 6.32
C VAL A 63 3.37 -2.55 7.24
N ARG A 64 3.73 -2.80 8.50
CA ARG A 64 4.11 -1.74 9.45
C ARG A 64 5.29 -0.88 8.98
N ARG A 65 6.20 -1.45 8.19
CA ARG A 65 7.38 -0.75 7.64
C ARG A 65 7.12 -0.08 6.30
N LEU A 66 6.25 -0.65 5.47
CA LEU A 66 6.10 -0.28 4.06
C LEU A 66 4.85 0.57 3.78
N TYR A 67 3.85 0.51 4.65
CA TYR A 67 2.58 1.20 4.42
C TYR A 67 2.64 2.60 5.04
N ASP A 68 2.67 3.59 4.15
CA ASP A 68 2.49 5.00 4.43
C ASP A 68 1.48 5.60 3.42
N GLU A 69 1.19 6.90 3.56
CA GLU A 69 0.25 7.60 2.67
C GLU A 69 0.69 7.56 1.20
N ARG A 70 2.00 7.62 0.92
CA ARG A 70 2.54 7.61 -0.45
C ARG A 70 2.44 6.25 -1.08
N ALA A 71 2.69 5.20 -0.29
CA ALA A 71 2.53 3.82 -0.69
C ALA A 71 1.07 3.54 -1.06
N LEU A 72 0.11 4.02 -0.25
CA LEU A 72 -1.31 3.89 -0.56
C LEU A 72 -1.66 4.53 -1.90
N LEU A 73 -1.24 5.78 -2.14
CA LEU A 73 -1.47 6.49 -3.40
C LEU A 73 -0.84 5.80 -4.61
N LYS A 74 0.32 5.18 -4.44
CA LYS A 74 1.09 4.58 -5.53
C LYS A 74 0.67 3.15 -5.87
N TRP A 75 0.34 2.36 -4.86
CA TRP A 75 0.23 0.90 -5.00
C TRP A 75 -1.20 0.37 -4.89
N ASP A 76 -2.13 1.12 -4.29
CA ASP A 76 -3.54 0.71 -4.19
C ASP A 76 -4.38 1.27 -5.33
N SER A 77 -5.10 0.39 -6.03
CA SER A 77 -6.11 0.75 -7.03
C SER A 77 -7.14 -0.37 -7.20
N GLU A 78 -8.30 -0.05 -7.77
CA GLU A 78 -9.35 -1.04 -8.04
C GLU A 78 -8.92 -2.11 -9.05
N ALA A 79 -7.94 -1.81 -9.90
CA ALA A 79 -7.40 -2.76 -10.87
C ALA A 79 -6.50 -3.85 -10.24
N ARG A 80 -6.17 -3.76 -8.94
CA ARG A 80 -5.35 -4.75 -8.25
C ARG A 80 -6.19 -5.95 -7.79
N GLY A 81 -5.70 -7.15 -8.05
CA GLY A 81 -6.35 -8.39 -7.60
C GLY A 81 -6.33 -8.57 -6.08
N VAL A 82 -5.28 -8.11 -5.40
CA VAL A 82 -5.21 -8.00 -3.93
C VAL A 82 -4.85 -6.56 -3.59
N ARG A 83 -5.78 -5.84 -2.96
CA ARG A 83 -5.62 -4.45 -2.56
C ARG A 83 -5.00 -4.32 -1.19
N MET A 84 -4.50 -3.14 -0.83
CA MET A 84 -3.87 -2.92 0.47
C MET A 84 -4.83 -3.20 1.63
N GLY A 85 -6.11 -2.88 1.49
CA GLY A 85 -7.15 -3.24 2.46
C GLY A 85 -7.35 -4.75 2.64
N ASP A 86 -7.20 -5.56 1.59
CA ASP A 86 -7.26 -7.03 1.70
C ASP A 86 -6.08 -7.56 2.52
N VAL A 87 -4.88 -7.01 2.30
CA VAL A 87 -3.68 -7.35 3.09
C VAL A 87 -3.91 -7.06 4.57
N LEU A 88 -4.43 -5.87 4.89
CA LEU A 88 -4.75 -5.46 6.26
C LEU A 88 -5.77 -6.40 6.90
N ASN A 89 -6.85 -6.73 6.19
CA ASN A 89 -7.89 -7.62 6.67
C ASN A 89 -7.40 -9.05 6.91
N LEU A 90 -6.48 -9.56 6.10
CA LEU A 90 -5.99 -10.94 6.26
C LEU A 90 -4.92 -11.10 7.34
N THR A 91 -4.14 -10.03 7.60
CA THR A 91 -2.93 -10.09 8.43
C THR A 91 -3.09 -9.39 9.79
N HIS A 92 -4.06 -8.49 9.93
CA HIS A 92 -4.35 -7.71 11.14
C HIS A 92 -3.09 -7.12 11.81
N PRO A 93 -2.28 -6.32 11.08
CA PRO A 93 -1.09 -5.71 11.65
C PRO A 93 -1.51 -4.70 12.73
N LYS A 94 -0.77 -4.68 13.84
CA LYS A 94 -0.94 -3.64 14.85
C LYS A 94 -0.18 -2.38 14.41
N PRO A 95 -0.83 -1.23 14.25
CA PRO A 95 -0.14 0.01 13.91
C PRO A 95 0.89 0.39 14.99
N THR A 96 1.98 1.03 14.60
CA THR A 96 2.97 1.57 15.56
C THR A 96 2.60 2.93 16.10
N GLU A 97 1.86 3.70 15.31
CA GLU A 97 1.56 5.11 15.56
C GLU A 97 0.09 5.39 15.29
N SER A 98 -0.44 6.46 15.89
CA SER A 98 -1.83 6.88 15.70
C SER A 98 -2.16 7.15 14.23
N TRP A 99 -1.27 7.85 13.50
CA TRP A 99 -1.46 8.15 12.09
C TRP A 99 -1.50 6.88 11.23
N GLN A 100 -0.71 5.86 11.57
CA GLN A 100 -0.69 4.60 10.84
C GLN A 100 -1.99 3.82 11.10
N GLY A 101 -2.53 3.91 12.32
CA GLY A 101 -3.85 3.37 12.64
C GLY A 101 -4.94 3.97 11.74
N ALA A 102 -4.97 5.28 11.58
CA ALA A 102 -5.95 5.91 10.68
C ALA A 102 -5.70 5.63 9.21
N LEU A 103 -4.43 5.51 8.78
CA LEU A 103 -4.11 5.06 7.42
C LEU A 103 -4.69 3.66 7.16
N PHE A 104 -4.54 2.74 8.13
CA PHE A 104 -5.07 1.38 7.99
C PHE A 104 -6.59 1.37 7.94
N THR A 105 -7.26 2.14 8.80
CA THR A 105 -8.72 2.32 8.76
C THR A 105 -9.16 2.88 7.40
N HIS A 106 -8.54 3.97 6.94
CA HIS A 106 -8.87 4.59 5.67
C HIS A 106 -8.67 3.63 4.47
N ALA A 107 -7.61 2.82 4.47
CA ALA A 107 -7.38 1.81 3.43
C ALA A 107 -8.43 0.67 3.46
N LEU A 108 -8.89 0.25 4.65
CA LEU A 108 -9.96 -0.73 4.80
C LEU A 108 -11.31 -0.15 4.32
N ASP A 109 -11.63 1.07 4.71
CA ASP A 109 -12.86 1.76 4.32
C ASP A 109 -12.95 1.91 2.80
N ARG A 110 -11.86 2.36 2.16
CA ARG A 110 -11.73 2.42 0.69
C ARG A 110 -11.92 1.05 0.03
N ARG A 111 -11.49 -0.03 0.67
CA ARG A 111 -11.60 -1.39 0.11
C ARG A 111 -13.03 -1.90 0.12
N TYR A 112 -13.79 -1.57 1.16
CA TYR A 112 -15.15 -2.07 1.38
C TYR A 112 -16.25 -1.07 1.02
N GLY A 113 -15.91 0.03 0.35
CA GLY A 113 -16.89 1.01 -0.13
C GLY A 113 -17.46 1.90 0.99
N ASN A 114 -16.79 1.95 2.15
CA ASN A 114 -17.17 2.78 3.29
C ASN A 114 -16.27 4.01 3.41
N ALA A 115 -15.68 4.46 2.29
CA ALA A 115 -14.69 5.54 2.29
C ALA A 115 -15.29 6.82 2.90
N ALA A 116 -14.96 7.06 4.17
CA ALA A 116 -15.26 8.29 4.87
C ALA A 116 -14.30 9.41 4.42
N GLU A 117 -14.54 10.61 4.93
CA GLU A 117 -13.61 11.73 4.79
C GLU A 117 -12.18 11.32 5.19
N ILE A 118 -11.19 11.83 4.45
CA ILE A 118 -9.79 11.55 4.73
C ILE A 118 -9.46 12.09 6.14
N PRO A 119 -8.93 11.28 7.07
CA PRO A 119 -8.57 11.78 8.40
C PRO A 119 -7.58 12.95 8.34
N ALA A 120 -7.79 13.99 9.17
CA ALA A 120 -7.04 15.25 9.11
C ALA A 120 -5.51 15.12 9.28
N HIS A 121 -5.04 14.08 9.96
CA HIS A 121 -3.62 13.83 10.17
C HIS A 121 -2.97 12.98 9.07
N LEU A 122 -3.74 12.55 8.04
CA LEU A 122 -3.22 12.01 6.79
C LEU A 122 -2.97 13.16 5.80
N SER A 123 -1.95 13.95 6.13
CA SER A 123 -1.66 15.23 5.47
C SER A 123 -1.32 15.12 3.98
N VAL A 124 -0.70 14.01 3.55
CA VAL A 124 -0.37 13.79 2.14
C VAL A 124 -1.62 13.46 1.35
N LEU A 125 -2.51 12.63 1.91
CA LEU A 125 -3.79 12.31 1.30
C LEU A 125 -4.71 13.53 1.21
N GLN A 126 -4.76 14.34 2.26
CA GLN A 126 -5.46 15.63 2.29
C GLN A 126 -4.94 16.58 1.19
N ALA A 127 -3.63 16.83 1.16
CA ALA A 127 -3.02 17.68 0.14
C ALA A 127 -3.21 17.13 -1.28
N ARG A 128 -3.27 15.80 -1.45
CA ARG A 128 -3.59 15.16 -2.73
C ARG A 128 -5.02 15.46 -3.15
N GLU A 129 -5.99 15.29 -2.25
CA GLU A 129 -7.41 15.54 -2.54
C GLU A 129 -7.65 17.01 -2.92
N GLU A 130 -7.10 17.94 -2.15
CA GLU A 130 -7.14 19.38 -2.45
C GLU A 130 -6.58 19.69 -3.84
N LEU A 131 -5.41 19.14 -4.18
CA LEU A 131 -4.77 19.39 -5.47
C LEU A 131 -5.56 18.78 -6.63
N LEU A 132 -6.11 17.58 -6.45
CA LEU A 132 -6.93 16.92 -7.47
C LEU A 132 -8.25 17.66 -7.72
N ALA A 133 -8.78 18.36 -6.72
CA ALA A 133 -10.00 19.17 -6.83
C ALA A 133 -9.80 20.47 -7.65
N TRP A 134 -8.57 20.85 -7.99
CA TRP A 134 -8.33 22.05 -8.81
C TRP A 134 -8.98 21.93 -10.19
N PRO A 135 -9.63 23.00 -10.70
CA PRO A 135 -10.11 23.06 -12.09
C PRO A 135 -8.95 22.84 -13.06
N VAL A 136 -9.19 22.06 -14.12
CA VAL A 136 -8.16 21.64 -15.10
C VAL A 136 -7.43 22.85 -15.68
N GLU A 137 -8.15 23.92 -15.96
CA GLU A 137 -7.69 25.15 -16.58
C GLU A 137 -6.62 25.86 -15.74
N ARG A 138 -6.69 25.70 -14.41
CA ARG A 138 -5.77 26.35 -13.46
C ARG A 138 -4.56 25.50 -13.11
N ARG A 139 -4.56 24.20 -13.44
CA ARG A 139 -3.49 23.27 -13.03
C ARG A 139 -2.13 23.66 -13.59
N ARG A 140 -2.11 24.25 -14.80
CA ARG A 140 -0.87 24.74 -15.44
C ARG A 140 -0.30 26.00 -14.78
N GLU A 141 -1.13 26.80 -14.11
CA GLU A 141 -0.67 28.00 -13.39
C GLU A 141 0.35 27.65 -12.29
N LEU A 142 0.26 26.44 -11.72
CA LEU A 142 1.20 25.95 -10.71
C LEU A 142 2.66 25.96 -11.20
N PHE A 143 2.88 25.81 -12.50
CA PHE A 143 4.21 25.75 -13.12
C PHE A 143 4.75 27.12 -13.54
N ALA A 144 4.02 28.21 -13.29
CA ALA A 144 4.55 29.56 -13.45
C ALA A 144 5.68 29.89 -12.43
N GLY A 145 5.76 29.11 -11.35
CA GLY A 145 6.85 29.15 -10.36
C GLY A 145 7.35 27.74 -10.01
N ASP A 146 7.98 27.58 -8.83
CA ASP A 146 8.41 26.27 -8.36
C ASP A 146 7.23 25.42 -7.84
N ALA A 147 6.77 24.49 -8.68
CA ALA A 147 5.72 23.54 -8.36
C ALA A 147 6.14 22.44 -7.37
N THR A 148 7.45 22.23 -7.17
CA THR A 148 8.01 21.08 -6.43
C THR A 148 7.46 20.94 -5.02
N PRO A 149 7.37 21.99 -4.19
CA PRO A 149 6.86 21.86 -2.82
C PRO A 149 5.40 21.41 -2.77
N VAL A 150 4.56 21.93 -3.67
CA VAL A 150 3.14 21.58 -3.74
C VAL A 150 2.97 20.12 -4.17
N LEU A 151 3.64 19.73 -5.26
CA LEU A 151 3.60 18.35 -5.78
C LEU A 151 4.14 17.33 -4.77
N LYS A 152 5.23 17.66 -4.08
CA LYS A 152 5.83 16.80 -3.05
C LYS A 152 4.88 16.63 -1.85
N ARG A 153 4.24 17.69 -1.37
CA ARG A 153 3.24 17.60 -0.28
C ARG A 153 2.07 16.69 -0.65
N ALA A 154 1.54 16.81 -1.86
CA ALA A 154 0.46 15.97 -2.38
C ALA A 154 0.89 14.55 -2.81
N GLY A 155 2.18 14.22 -2.73
CA GLY A 155 2.68 12.91 -3.19
C GLY A 155 2.43 12.61 -4.65
N MET A 156 2.51 13.65 -5.47
CA MET A 156 2.41 13.52 -6.91
C MET A 156 3.70 12.90 -7.45
N THR A 157 3.57 11.77 -8.15
CA THR A 157 4.63 11.25 -9.02
C THR A 157 4.53 11.90 -10.39
N TRP A 158 5.58 11.81 -11.22
CA TRP A 158 5.52 12.37 -12.58
C TRP A 158 4.37 11.77 -13.40
N GLU A 159 4.08 10.47 -13.25
CA GLU A 159 2.94 9.80 -13.89
C GLU A 159 1.61 10.41 -13.41
N SER A 160 1.50 10.67 -12.10
CA SER A 160 0.30 11.28 -11.52
C SER A 160 0.11 12.71 -12.00
N VAL A 161 1.19 13.48 -12.15
CA VAL A 161 1.16 14.86 -12.66
C VAL A 161 0.68 14.89 -14.11
N ALA A 162 1.20 14.00 -14.96
CA ALA A 162 0.80 13.92 -16.36
C ALA A 162 -0.72 13.64 -16.49
N GLY A 163 -1.24 12.68 -15.72
CA GLY A 163 -2.67 12.39 -15.69
C GLY A 163 -3.51 13.54 -15.11
N TRP A 164 -3.02 14.20 -14.06
CA TRP A 164 -3.70 15.34 -13.44
C TRP A 164 -3.74 16.57 -14.35
N LEU A 165 -2.70 16.83 -15.15
CA LEU A 165 -2.73 17.95 -16.10
C LEU A 165 -3.77 17.76 -17.22
N GLN A 166 -4.21 16.53 -17.49
CA GLN A 166 -5.16 16.18 -18.56
C GLN A 166 -4.79 16.80 -19.92
N GLY A 167 -3.49 16.96 -20.17
CA GLY A 167 -3.00 17.59 -21.38
C GLY A 167 -3.27 16.72 -22.61
N ARG A 168 -3.85 17.34 -23.64
CA ARG A 168 -3.49 17.01 -25.03
C ARG A 168 -2.08 17.50 -25.32
#